data_AF-A0AAV7ZD34-F1
#
_entry.id   AF-A0AAV7ZD34-F1
#
_cell.length_a   1.000
_cell.length_b   1.000
_cell.length_c   1.000
_cell.angle_alpha   90.00
_cell.angle_beta   90.00
_cell.angle_gamma   90.00
#
_symmetry.space_group_name_H-M   'P 1'
#
loop_
_entity.id
_entity.type
_entity.pdbx_description
1 polymer ?
#
loop_
_entity_poly.entity_id
_entity_poly.type
_entity_poly.pdbx_seq_one_letter_code
_entity_poly.pdbx_strand_id
1 'polypeptide(L)'
;MSKTKEQKIGEIPIRQKMKQILGEYELLVVELVKSILNSTHQTQNKEIPKPEKVSRKIIQKDFELKRALNELIEHQKIQEELKNIQEQIQEKDQAIINLAIDLRKIENLLQKSIDGAQKQLKMAETSKNNKVTVDEIISYGNNISKNTAPRNYDINPDLGIFRRPYPTKEHIMKSILYKAEEEYQQVEKERIRTQKKEEKERERERKKEEKGEEGENANIENKMEKNEETVNGMEMESDDDSDQIDDSDWD
;
A
#
# COMPACT_ATOMS: atom_id res chain seq x y z
N MET A 1 -47.96 6.76 27.07
CA MET A 1 -47.53 6.89 28.48
C MET A 1 -46.00 7.02 28.53
N SER A 2 -45.47 8.14 28.04
CA SER A 2 -44.07 8.19 27.57
C SER A 2 -43.39 9.55 27.86
N LYS A 3 -43.67 10.18 29.00
CA LYS A 3 -43.09 11.50 29.36
C LYS A 3 -42.39 11.58 30.72
N THR A 4 -42.14 10.46 31.40
CA THR A 4 -41.55 10.47 32.76
C THR A 4 -40.01 10.39 32.80
N LYS A 5 -39.32 10.16 31.68
CA LYS A 5 -37.86 9.97 31.67
C LYS A 5 -37.03 11.21 31.37
N GLU A 6 -37.61 12.30 30.85
CA GLU A 6 -36.87 13.53 30.52
C GLU A 6 -36.95 14.63 31.59
N GLN A 7 -37.70 14.43 32.68
CA GLN A 7 -37.90 15.46 33.72
C GLN A 7 -36.94 15.37 34.93
N LYS A 8 -35.95 14.47 34.95
CA LYS A 8 -35.04 14.27 36.09
C LYS A 8 -33.61 14.80 35.88
N ILE A 9 -33.40 15.77 35.00
CA ILE A 9 -32.07 16.38 34.79
C ILE A 9 -31.82 17.56 35.77
N GLY A 10 -32.87 18.02 36.47
CA GLY A 10 -32.78 19.12 37.45
C GLY A 10 -32.83 18.72 38.93
N GLU A 11 -32.89 17.42 39.25
CA GLU A 11 -32.88 16.96 40.65
C GLU A 11 -31.44 16.93 41.16
N ILE A 12 -31.16 17.73 42.21
CA ILE A 12 -29.89 17.69 42.94
C ILE A 12 -29.53 16.22 43.20
N PRO A 13 -28.32 15.75 42.81
CA PRO A 13 -27.95 14.35 42.94
C PRO A 13 -28.19 13.89 44.38
N ILE A 14 -28.76 12.69 44.55
CA ILE A 14 -29.27 12.23 45.86
C ILE A 14 -28.21 12.29 46.98
N ARG A 15 -26.93 12.07 46.60
CA ARG A 15 -25.77 12.26 47.47
C ARG A 15 -25.61 13.71 47.97
N GLN A 16 -25.80 14.69 47.08
CA GLN A 16 -25.70 16.10 47.41
C GLN A 16 -26.90 16.57 48.24
N LYS A 17 -28.10 16.05 47.97
CA LYS A 17 -29.29 16.26 48.81
C LYS A 17 -29.07 15.73 50.24
N MET A 18 -28.53 14.52 50.38
CA MET A 18 -28.21 13.93 51.69
C MET A 18 -27.12 14.71 52.43
N LYS A 19 -26.07 15.16 51.73
CA LYS A 19 -25.00 15.99 52.29
C LYS A 19 -25.54 17.33 52.81
N GLN A 20 -26.48 17.95 52.09
CA GLN A 20 -27.12 19.18 52.52
C GLN A 20 -27.96 18.97 53.79
N ILE A 21 -28.80 17.93 53.83
CA ILE A 21 -29.62 17.60 55.01
C ILE A 21 -28.73 17.34 56.24
N LEU A 22 -27.60 16.64 56.05
CA LEU A 22 -26.66 16.36 57.13
C LEU A 22 -25.98 17.64 57.66
N GLY A 23 -25.60 18.56 56.76
CA GLY A 23 -25.03 19.86 57.14
C GLY A 23 -26.04 20.76 57.84
N GLU A 24 -27.30 20.76 57.41
CA GLU A 24 -28.38 21.46 58.11
C GLU A 24 -28.65 20.85 59.50
N TYR A 25 -28.56 19.52 59.62
CA TYR A 25 -28.69 18.81 60.90
C TYR A 25 -27.56 19.20 61.87
N GLU A 26 -26.31 19.25 61.38
CA GLU A 26 -25.16 19.69 62.17
C GLU A 26 -25.34 21.11 62.72
N LEU A 27 -25.77 22.05 61.86
CA LEU A 27 -26.05 23.43 62.26
C LEU A 27 -27.14 23.50 63.34
N LEU A 28 -28.21 22.72 63.20
CA LEU A 28 -29.31 22.67 64.17
C LEU A 28 -28.89 22.07 65.52
N VAL A 29 -28.00 21.08 65.53
CA VAL A 29 -27.44 20.50 66.77
C VAL A 29 -26.57 21.54 67.49
N VAL A 30 -25.74 22.27 66.77
CA VAL A 30 -24.92 23.36 67.33
C VAL A 30 -25.83 24.48 67.88
N GLU A 31 -26.91 24.82 67.17
CA GLU A 31 -27.90 25.80 67.62
C GLU A 31 -28.66 25.33 68.87
N LEU A 32 -29.00 24.04 68.97
CA LEU A 32 -29.64 23.44 70.14
C LEU A 32 -28.74 23.58 71.37
N VAL A 33 -27.48 23.15 71.28
CA VAL A 33 -26.52 23.23 72.38
C VAL A 33 -26.36 24.68 72.85
N LYS A 34 -26.22 25.63 71.93
CA LYS A 34 -26.17 27.07 72.24
C LYS A 34 -27.46 27.55 72.92
N SER A 35 -28.63 27.12 72.46
CA SER A 35 -29.93 27.49 73.04
C SER A 35 -30.13 26.94 74.46
N ILE A 36 -29.64 25.72 74.74
CA ILE A 36 -29.70 25.10 76.07
C ILE A 36 -28.78 25.85 77.04
N LEU A 37 -27.52 26.08 76.66
CA LEU A 37 -26.54 26.81 77.48
C LEU A 37 -27.04 28.22 77.84
N ASN A 38 -27.64 28.92 76.88
CA ASN A 38 -28.19 30.26 77.09
C ASN A 38 -29.52 30.26 77.87
N SER A 39 -30.26 29.14 77.89
CA SER A 39 -31.48 29.01 78.70
C SER A 39 -31.19 28.78 80.18
N THR A 40 -30.06 28.14 80.51
CA THR A 40 -29.58 27.93 81.89
C THR A 40 -29.04 29.21 82.53
N HIS A 41 -28.47 30.13 81.73
CA HIS A 41 -28.05 31.46 82.19
C HIS A 41 -29.16 32.46 81.90
N GLN A 42 -30.05 32.73 82.88
CA GLN A 42 -31.22 33.62 82.76
C GLN A 42 -30.90 35.01 82.18
N THR A 43 -30.83 35.12 80.86
CA THR A 43 -30.81 36.37 80.12
C THR A 43 -31.94 36.27 79.10
N GLN A 44 -32.99 37.05 79.32
CA GLN A 44 -34.14 37.12 78.43
C GLN A 44 -33.77 37.88 77.16
N ASN A 45 -32.87 37.33 76.34
CA ASN A 45 -32.64 37.84 75.00
C ASN A 45 -33.67 37.22 74.04
N LYS A 46 -34.55 38.05 73.50
CA LYS A 46 -35.68 37.69 72.61
C LYS A 46 -35.26 37.05 71.27
N GLU A 47 -33.97 37.02 70.96
CA GLU A 47 -33.45 36.55 69.67
C GLU A 47 -33.03 35.07 69.66
N ILE A 48 -32.94 34.41 70.82
CA ILE A 48 -32.50 33.01 70.89
C ILE A 48 -33.73 32.10 70.84
N PRO A 49 -33.86 31.23 69.82
CA PRO A 49 -34.99 30.33 69.70
C PRO A 49 -35.06 29.38 70.89
N LYS A 50 -36.25 29.23 71.48
CA LYS A 50 -36.49 28.32 72.61
C LYS A 50 -36.00 26.91 72.25
N PRO A 51 -35.37 26.17 73.18
CA PRO A 51 -34.81 24.85 72.91
C PRO A 51 -35.87 23.87 72.39
N GLU A 52 -37.13 24.02 72.80
CA GLU A 52 -38.27 23.24 72.30
C GLU A 52 -38.57 23.44 70.80
N LYS A 53 -38.31 24.62 70.24
CA LYS A 53 -38.52 24.88 68.81
C LYS A 53 -37.39 24.28 67.98
N VAL A 54 -36.15 24.32 68.49
CA VAL A 54 -34.98 23.73 67.82
C VAL A 54 -35.07 22.20 67.86
N SER A 55 -35.47 21.61 68.98
CA SER A 55 -35.66 20.15 69.07
C SER A 55 -36.73 19.62 68.12
N ARG A 56 -37.85 20.33 67.94
CA ARG A 56 -38.87 19.96 66.94
C ARG A 56 -38.33 20.03 65.51
N LYS A 57 -37.50 21.02 65.18
CA LYS A 57 -36.84 21.12 63.87
C LYS A 57 -35.87 19.96 63.63
N ILE A 58 -35.11 19.56 64.65
CA ILE A 58 -34.20 18.40 64.59
C ILE A 58 -35.00 17.11 64.32
N ILE A 59 -36.11 16.90 65.03
CA ILE A 59 -36.98 15.73 64.81
C ILE A 59 -37.51 15.72 63.37
N GLN A 60 -37.98 16.86 62.86
CA GLN A 60 -38.47 16.97 61.48
C GLN A 60 -37.37 16.65 60.45
N LYS A 61 -36.15 17.11 60.69
CA LYS A 61 -34.99 16.84 59.83
C LYS A 61 -34.51 15.38 59.93
N ASP A 62 -34.63 14.75 61.09
CA ASP A 62 -34.35 13.31 61.26
C ASP A 62 -35.33 12.46 60.43
N PHE A 63 -36.62 12.82 60.40
CA PHE A 63 -37.59 12.17 59.50
C PHE A 63 -37.26 12.38 58.02
N GLU A 64 -36.83 13.59 57.64
CA GLU A 64 -36.40 13.90 56.28
C GLU A 64 -35.15 13.08 55.87
N LEU A 65 -34.19 12.95 56.79
CA LEU A 65 -32.98 12.15 56.61
C LEU A 65 -33.30 10.66 56.46
N LYS A 66 -34.17 10.11 57.32
CA LYS A 66 -34.63 8.71 57.22
C LYS A 66 -35.31 8.44 55.89
N ARG A 67 -36.14 9.37 55.41
CA ARG A 67 -36.77 9.26 54.10
C ARG A 67 -35.74 9.27 52.96
N ALA A 68 -34.78 10.20 53.00
CA ALA A 68 -33.71 10.28 52.01
C ALA A 68 -32.81 9.02 52.03
N LEU A 69 -32.59 8.42 53.19
CA LEU A 69 -31.82 7.19 53.34
C LEU A 69 -32.56 5.99 52.72
N ASN A 70 -33.87 5.88 52.90
CA ASN A 70 -34.66 4.86 52.22
C ASN A 70 -34.63 5.04 50.69
N GLU A 71 -34.76 6.28 50.20
CA GLU A 71 -34.63 6.59 48.78
C GLU A 71 -33.23 6.22 48.23
N LEU A 72 -32.17 6.42 49.03
CA LEU A 72 -30.81 6.02 48.66
C LEU A 72 -30.64 4.50 48.56
N ILE A 73 -31.20 3.75 49.50
CA ILE A 73 -31.13 2.27 49.49
C ILE A 73 -31.79 1.73 48.22
N GLU A 74 -32.96 2.23 47.86
CA GLU A 74 -33.62 1.82 46.62
C GLU A 74 -32.80 2.20 45.38
N HIS A 75 -32.21 3.40 45.37
CA HIS A 75 -31.32 3.81 44.29
C HIS A 75 -30.06 2.94 44.19
N GLN A 76 -29.51 2.49 45.32
CA GLN A 76 -28.36 1.58 45.35
C GLN A 76 -28.70 0.21 44.76
N LYS A 77 -29.87 -0.36 45.09
CA LYS A 77 -30.34 -1.61 44.49
C LYS A 77 -30.47 -1.49 42.98
N ILE A 78 -31.09 -0.41 42.49
CA ILE A 78 -31.22 -0.16 41.05
C ILE A 78 -29.85 0.00 40.40
N GLN A 79 -28.89 0.66 41.05
CA GLN A 79 -27.53 0.78 40.52
C GLN A 79 -26.80 -0.56 40.44
N GLU A 80 -27.01 -1.45 41.41
CA GLU A 80 -26.46 -2.79 41.40
C GLU A 80 -27.06 -3.64 40.26
N GLU A 81 -28.39 -3.59 40.10
CA GLU A 81 -29.08 -4.23 38.97
C GLU A 81 -28.59 -3.69 37.62
N LEU A 82 -28.43 -2.37 37.52
CA LEU A 82 -27.94 -1.71 36.31
C LEU A 82 -26.50 -2.13 36.01
N LYS A 83 -25.64 -2.27 37.01
CA LYS A 83 -24.28 -2.77 36.85
C LYS A 83 -24.28 -4.21 36.34
N ASN A 84 -25.10 -5.09 36.92
CA ASN A 84 -25.23 -6.47 36.45
C ASN A 84 -25.72 -6.54 34.99
N ILE A 85 -26.71 -5.72 34.62
CA ILE A 85 -27.18 -5.64 33.24
C ILE A 85 -26.07 -5.13 32.31
N GLN A 86 -25.27 -4.14 32.73
CA GLN A 86 -24.14 -3.65 31.95
C GLN A 86 -23.07 -4.73 31.74
N GLU A 87 -22.75 -5.51 32.78
CA GLU A 87 -21.82 -6.63 32.69
C GLU A 87 -22.36 -7.69 31.69
N GLN A 88 -23.65 -8.03 31.76
CA GLN A 88 -24.27 -8.95 30.78
C GLN A 88 -24.24 -8.41 29.35
N ILE A 89 -24.49 -7.11 29.15
CA ILE A 89 -24.38 -6.50 27.81
C ILE A 89 -22.94 -6.62 27.29
N GLN A 90 -21.95 -6.32 28.12
CA GLN A 90 -20.54 -6.43 27.73
C GLN A 90 -20.14 -7.86 27.36
N GLU A 91 -20.60 -8.86 28.10
CA GLU A 91 -20.37 -10.27 27.77
C GLU A 91 -21.00 -10.65 26.42
N LYS A 92 -22.22 -10.20 26.15
CA LYS A 92 -22.91 -10.46 24.89
C LYS A 92 -22.23 -9.75 23.72
N ASP A 93 -21.78 -8.51 23.90
CA ASP A 93 -21.05 -7.76 22.87
C ASP A 93 -19.72 -8.45 22.54
N GLN A 94 -18.99 -8.94 23.54
CA GLN A 94 -17.79 -9.73 23.32
C GLN A 94 -18.09 -11.01 22.53
N ALA A 95 -19.18 -11.72 22.87
CA ALA A 95 -19.59 -12.91 22.13
C ALA A 95 -19.95 -12.58 20.66
N ILE A 96 -20.62 -11.46 20.40
CA ILE A 96 -20.93 -11.00 19.04
C ILE A 96 -19.66 -10.71 18.26
N ILE A 97 -18.68 -10.02 18.86
CA ILE A 97 -17.41 -9.71 18.22
C ILE A 97 -16.65 -10.99 17.87
N ASN A 98 -16.58 -11.95 18.80
CA ASN A 98 -15.93 -13.24 18.56
C ASN A 98 -16.61 -14.01 17.42
N LEU A 99 -17.94 -14.03 17.40
CA LEU A 99 -18.72 -14.67 16.34
C LEU A 99 -18.48 -14.00 14.98
N ALA A 100 -18.41 -12.67 14.93
CA ALA A 100 -18.11 -11.93 13.69
C ALA A 100 -16.71 -12.25 13.16
N ILE A 101 -15.71 -12.36 14.06
CA ILE A 101 -14.35 -12.76 13.70
C ILE A 101 -14.35 -14.17 13.11
N ASP A 102 -15.04 -15.12 13.72
CA ASP A 102 -15.08 -16.50 13.27
C ASP A 102 -15.83 -16.66 11.94
N LEU A 103 -16.93 -15.93 11.74
CA LEU A 103 -17.60 -15.86 10.44
C LEU A 103 -16.66 -15.35 9.35
N ARG A 104 -15.91 -14.28 9.62
CA ARG A 104 -14.93 -13.76 8.66
C ARG A 104 -13.80 -14.75 8.37
N LYS A 105 -13.36 -15.53 9.36
CA LYS A 105 -12.37 -16.60 9.13
C LYS A 105 -12.93 -17.69 8.22
N ILE A 106 -14.17 -18.13 8.47
CA ILE A 106 -14.83 -19.16 7.66
C ILE A 106 -15.05 -18.66 6.23
N GLU A 107 -15.50 -17.43 6.06
CA GLU A 107 -15.65 -16.79 4.76
C GLU A 107 -14.33 -16.80 3.97
N ASN A 108 -13.23 -16.38 4.59
CA ASN A 108 -11.91 -16.41 3.95
C ASN A 108 -11.46 -17.83 3.59
N LEU A 109 -11.76 -18.82 4.42
CA LEU A 109 -11.44 -20.22 4.14
C LEU A 109 -12.27 -20.74 2.95
N LEU A 110 -13.57 -20.43 2.92
CA LEU A 110 -14.46 -20.77 1.82
C LEU A 110 -14.00 -20.11 0.52
N GLN A 111 -13.63 -18.84 0.55
CA GLN A 111 -13.10 -18.13 -0.63
C GLN A 111 -11.84 -18.82 -1.16
N LYS A 112 -10.88 -19.16 -0.29
CA LYS A 112 -9.69 -19.92 -0.68
C LYS A 112 -10.03 -21.28 -1.27
N SER A 113 -11.03 -21.97 -0.72
CA SER A 113 -11.49 -23.26 -1.24
C SER A 113 -12.14 -23.11 -2.62
N ILE A 114 -12.95 -22.07 -2.84
CA ILE A 114 -13.57 -21.77 -4.13
C ILE A 114 -12.50 -21.43 -5.16
N ASP A 115 -11.58 -20.54 -4.83
CA ASP A 115 -10.47 -20.15 -5.72
C ASP A 115 -9.58 -21.36 -6.06
N GLY A 116 -9.33 -22.23 -5.07
CA GLY A 116 -8.61 -23.49 -5.26
C GLY A 116 -9.35 -24.44 -6.20
N ALA A 117 -10.65 -24.62 -6.00
CA ALA A 117 -11.49 -25.46 -6.86
C ALA A 117 -11.57 -24.91 -8.30
N GLN A 118 -11.72 -23.60 -8.47
CA GLN A 118 -11.71 -22.96 -9.79
C GLN A 118 -10.37 -23.14 -10.51
N LYS A 119 -9.24 -23.04 -9.80
CA LYS A 119 -7.91 -23.32 -10.37
C LYS A 119 -7.81 -24.78 -10.81
N GLN A 120 -8.26 -25.73 -9.99
CA GLN A 120 -8.27 -27.15 -10.34
C GLN A 120 -9.15 -27.43 -11.56
N LEU A 121 -10.31 -26.79 -11.67
CA LEU A 121 -11.20 -26.91 -12.82
C LEU A 121 -10.51 -26.40 -14.10
N LYS A 122 -9.90 -25.21 -14.05
CA LYS A 122 -9.10 -24.68 -15.17
C LYS A 122 -7.96 -25.61 -15.56
N MET A 123 -7.24 -26.19 -14.59
CA MET A 123 -6.18 -27.16 -14.85
C MET A 123 -6.71 -28.46 -15.46
N ALA A 124 -7.89 -28.92 -15.04
CA ALA A 124 -8.54 -30.09 -15.63
C ALA A 124 -8.97 -29.81 -17.08
N GLU A 125 -9.49 -28.62 -17.38
CA GLU A 125 -9.84 -28.19 -18.74
C GLU A 125 -8.61 -28.10 -19.63
N THR A 126 -7.52 -27.47 -19.17
CA THR A 126 -6.27 -27.39 -19.94
C THR A 126 -5.67 -28.77 -20.15
N SER A 127 -5.71 -29.66 -19.16
CA SER A 127 -5.23 -31.04 -19.29
C SER A 127 -6.09 -31.87 -20.24
N LYS A 128 -7.41 -31.61 -20.29
CA LYS A 128 -8.32 -32.25 -21.23
C LYS A 128 -8.00 -31.84 -22.67
N ASN A 129 -7.68 -30.56 -22.89
CA ASN A 129 -7.32 -30.03 -24.21
C ASN A 129 -5.89 -30.45 -24.63
N ASN A 130 -4.94 -30.41 -23.68
CA ASN A 130 -3.55 -30.81 -23.87
C ASN A 130 -3.31 -32.21 -23.31
N LYS A 131 -3.97 -33.21 -23.89
CA LYS A 131 -3.82 -34.59 -23.44
C LYS A 131 -2.42 -35.11 -23.81
N VAL A 132 -1.52 -35.15 -22.83
CA VAL A 132 -0.21 -35.78 -22.95
C VAL A 132 -0.36 -37.29 -22.82
N THR A 133 0.32 -38.05 -23.66
CA THR A 133 0.33 -39.51 -23.57
C THR A 133 1.28 -39.99 -22.47
N VAL A 134 0.99 -41.15 -21.88
CA VAL A 134 1.85 -41.73 -20.84
C VAL A 134 3.25 -42.02 -21.39
N ASP A 135 3.34 -42.42 -22.66
CA ASP A 135 4.62 -42.68 -23.34
C ASP A 135 5.49 -41.42 -23.48
N GLU A 136 4.89 -40.27 -23.79
CA GLU A 136 5.61 -38.99 -23.83
C GLU A 136 6.15 -38.60 -22.44
N ILE A 137 5.38 -38.81 -21.38
CA ILE A 137 5.81 -38.54 -20.00
C ILE A 137 6.98 -39.45 -19.62
N ILE A 138 6.91 -40.75 -19.94
CA ILE A 138 7.97 -41.71 -19.65
C ILE A 138 9.23 -41.39 -20.46
N SER A 139 9.09 -41.12 -21.75
CA SER A 139 10.20 -40.77 -22.63
C SER A 139 10.89 -39.48 -22.19
N TYR A 140 10.11 -38.44 -21.88
CA TYR A 140 10.61 -37.17 -21.40
C TYR A 140 11.23 -37.27 -20.00
N GLY A 141 10.59 -38.02 -19.08
CA GLY A 141 11.12 -38.30 -17.75
C GLY A 141 12.46 -39.05 -17.82
N ASN A 142 12.59 -40.03 -18.71
CA ASN A 142 13.86 -40.71 -18.98
C ASN A 142 14.93 -39.77 -19.55
N ASN A 143 14.54 -38.82 -20.42
CA ASN A 143 15.46 -37.82 -20.96
C ASN A 143 15.95 -36.85 -19.86
N ILE A 144 15.03 -36.31 -19.05
CA ILE A 144 15.37 -35.45 -17.91
C ILE A 144 16.22 -36.20 -16.88
N SER A 145 15.88 -37.45 -16.55
CA SER A 145 16.64 -38.24 -15.58
C SER A 145 18.09 -38.43 -15.99
N LYS A 146 18.39 -38.48 -17.30
CA LYS A 146 19.75 -38.58 -17.82
C LYS A 146 20.48 -37.22 -17.80
N ASN A 147 19.74 -36.12 -17.95
CA ASN A 147 20.31 -34.76 -18.05
C ASN A 147 20.30 -33.98 -16.72
N THR A 148 19.63 -34.49 -15.68
CA THR A 148 19.52 -33.84 -14.37
C THR A 148 20.48 -34.51 -13.40
N ALA A 149 21.61 -33.85 -13.16
CA ALA A 149 22.60 -34.33 -12.20
C ALA A 149 22.16 -34.06 -10.75
N PRO A 150 22.45 -34.96 -9.79
CA PRO A 150 22.12 -34.75 -8.37
C PRO A 150 22.89 -33.58 -7.75
N ARG A 151 22.40 -33.06 -6.61
CA ARG A 151 22.93 -31.86 -5.91
C ARG A 151 24.43 -31.92 -5.59
N ASN A 152 24.99 -33.13 -5.46
CA ASN A 152 26.42 -33.38 -5.19
C ASN A 152 27.11 -34.03 -6.40
N TYR A 153 26.79 -33.58 -7.62
CA TYR A 153 27.42 -34.07 -8.84
C TYR A 153 28.91 -33.75 -8.86
N ASP A 154 29.73 -34.78 -8.69
CA ASP A 154 31.15 -34.72 -8.95
C ASP A 154 31.40 -35.08 -10.43
N ILE A 155 32.29 -34.33 -11.08
CA ILE A 155 32.60 -34.46 -12.50
C ILE A 155 33.59 -35.63 -12.64
N ASN A 156 33.15 -36.84 -12.32
CA ASN A 156 33.90 -38.05 -12.62
C ASN A 156 33.50 -38.54 -14.02
N PRO A 157 34.39 -38.47 -15.03
CA PRO A 157 34.08 -38.86 -16.42
C PRO A 157 33.68 -40.33 -16.57
N ASP A 158 34.06 -41.17 -15.62
CA ASP A 158 34.01 -42.64 -15.76
C ASP A 158 32.61 -43.24 -15.52
N LEU A 159 31.69 -42.49 -14.89
CA LEU A 159 30.39 -43.07 -14.50
C LEU A 159 29.28 -42.92 -15.53
N GLY A 160 29.39 -42.06 -16.55
CA GLY A 160 28.53 -42.04 -17.76
C GLY A 160 26.99 -41.94 -17.59
N ILE A 161 26.45 -41.99 -16.37
CA ILE A 161 25.02 -42.15 -16.06
C ILE A 161 24.30 -40.79 -16.10
N PHE A 162 24.99 -39.69 -15.76
CA PHE A 162 24.41 -38.35 -15.68
C PHE A 162 25.20 -37.36 -16.53
N ARG A 163 24.49 -36.67 -17.42
CA ARG A 163 25.00 -35.54 -18.19
C ARG A 163 24.93 -34.26 -17.37
N ARG A 164 25.74 -33.28 -17.77
CA ARG A 164 25.73 -31.94 -17.16
C ARG A 164 24.37 -31.27 -17.41
N PRO A 165 23.83 -30.52 -16.44
CA PRO A 165 22.52 -29.87 -16.57
C PRO A 165 22.52 -28.67 -17.53
N TYR A 166 23.70 -28.22 -17.96
CA TYR A 166 23.87 -27.11 -18.91
C TYR A 166 24.70 -27.55 -20.13
N PRO A 167 24.48 -26.94 -21.29
CA PRO A 167 25.25 -27.25 -22.49
C PRO A 167 26.72 -26.87 -22.29
N THR A 168 27.65 -27.74 -22.71
CA THR A 168 29.09 -27.43 -22.68
C THR A 168 29.48 -26.53 -23.85
N LYS A 169 30.64 -25.86 -23.75
CA LYS A 169 31.18 -25.03 -24.84
C LYS A 169 31.21 -25.78 -26.18
N GLU A 170 31.62 -27.05 -26.18
CA GLU A 170 31.61 -27.88 -27.40
C GLU A 170 30.21 -28.10 -27.96
N HIS A 171 29.21 -28.33 -27.11
CA HIS A 171 27.82 -28.46 -27.54
C HIS A 171 27.29 -27.14 -28.11
N ILE A 172 27.64 -26.01 -27.51
CA ILE A 172 27.28 -24.67 -28.00
C ILE A 172 27.93 -24.41 -29.35
N MET A 173 29.22 -24.70 -29.51
CA MET A 173 29.93 -24.54 -30.78
C MET A 173 29.37 -25.45 -31.89
N LYS A 174 28.85 -26.63 -31.52
CA LYS A 174 28.18 -27.53 -32.47
C LYS A 174 26.72 -27.16 -32.73
N SER A 175 26.17 -26.19 -31.99
CA SER A 175 24.78 -25.76 -32.13
C SER A 175 24.53 -25.15 -33.50
N ILE A 176 23.32 -25.36 -34.01
CA ILE A 176 22.84 -24.77 -35.26
C ILE A 176 22.89 -23.24 -35.17
N LEU A 177 22.53 -22.68 -34.02
CA LEU A 177 22.56 -21.24 -33.80
C LEU A 177 23.98 -20.67 -33.92
N TYR A 178 24.98 -21.37 -33.37
CA TYR A 178 26.37 -20.93 -33.42
C TYR A 178 26.91 -20.96 -34.86
N LYS A 179 26.59 -22.01 -35.62
CA LYS A 179 26.97 -22.10 -37.05
C LYS A 179 26.32 -21.01 -37.89
N ALA A 180 25.03 -20.76 -37.67
CA ALA A 180 24.32 -19.69 -38.36
C ALA A 180 24.99 -18.34 -38.07
N GLU A 181 25.32 -18.06 -36.81
CA GLU A 181 26.02 -16.83 -36.42
C GLU A 181 27.41 -16.72 -37.07
N GLU A 182 28.18 -17.80 -37.13
CA GLU A 182 29.46 -17.82 -37.86
C GLU A 182 29.30 -17.50 -39.35
N GLU A 183 28.28 -18.06 -40.01
CA GLU A 183 27.96 -17.79 -41.42
C GLU A 183 27.59 -16.31 -41.63
N TYR A 184 26.73 -15.73 -40.79
CA TYR A 184 26.40 -14.30 -40.84
C TYR A 184 27.64 -13.43 -40.69
N GLN A 185 28.52 -13.74 -39.74
CA GLN A 185 29.75 -12.99 -39.50
C GLN A 185 30.75 -13.11 -40.66
N GLN A 186 30.76 -14.24 -41.37
CA GLN A 186 31.59 -14.41 -42.57
C GLN A 186 31.08 -13.55 -43.73
N VAL A 187 29.78 -13.58 -44.01
CA VAL A 187 29.15 -12.77 -45.05
C VAL A 187 29.38 -11.28 -44.80
N GLU A 188 29.23 -10.83 -43.55
CA GLU A 188 29.45 -9.42 -43.19
C GLU A 188 30.91 -8.99 -43.36
N LYS A 189 31.86 -9.85 -42.96
CA LYS A 189 33.30 -9.61 -43.20
C LYS A 189 33.64 -9.54 -44.69
N GLU A 190 32.97 -10.33 -45.53
CA GLU A 190 33.15 -10.29 -46.98
C GLU A 190 32.62 -8.99 -47.58
N ARG A 191 31.44 -8.53 -47.16
CA ARG A 191 30.88 -7.22 -47.56
C ARG A 191 31.79 -6.05 -47.20
N ILE A 192 32.34 -6.04 -45.98
CA ILE A 192 33.28 -5.00 -45.55
C ILE A 192 34.58 -5.05 -46.38
N ARG A 193 35.04 -6.25 -46.76
CA ARG A 193 36.24 -6.41 -47.61
C ARG A 193 36.00 -5.92 -49.03
N THR A 194 34.83 -6.12 -49.62
CA THR A 194 34.52 -5.61 -50.97
C THR A 194 34.38 -4.09 -50.97
N GLN A 195 33.65 -3.52 -50.01
CA GLN A 195 33.54 -2.05 -49.86
C GLN A 195 34.90 -1.37 -49.69
N LYS A 196 35.78 -1.92 -48.83
CA LYS A 196 37.14 -1.40 -48.65
C LYS A 196 38.03 -1.54 -49.89
N LYS A 197 37.77 -2.52 -50.76
CA LYS A 197 38.49 -2.67 -52.04
C LYS A 197 38.02 -1.62 -53.05
N GLU A 198 36.70 -1.45 -53.18
CA GLU A 198 36.10 -0.43 -54.05
C GLU A 198 36.49 0.98 -53.63
N GLU A 199 36.49 1.29 -52.34
CA GLU A 199 36.90 2.59 -51.81
C GLU A 199 38.37 2.90 -52.14
N LYS A 200 39.27 1.93 -51.95
CA LYS A 200 40.68 2.05 -52.35
C LYS A 200 40.87 2.19 -53.85
N GLU A 201 40.00 1.59 -54.66
CA GLU A 201 40.02 1.72 -56.11
C GLU A 201 39.58 3.11 -56.55
N ARG A 202 38.47 3.63 -55.99
CA ARG A 202 38.01 5.01 -56.19
C ARG A 202 39.06 6.03 -55.72
N GLU A 203 39.76 5.77 -54.62
CA GLU A 203 40.84 6.65 -54.15
C GLU A 203 42.03 6.64 -55.12
N ARG A 204 42.33 5.49 -55.76
CA ARG A 204 43.36 5.40 -56.81
C ARG A 204 42.93 6.10 -58.10
N GLU A 205 41.64 6.08 -58.43
CA GLU A 205 41.06 6.80 -59.57
C GLU A 205 41.11 8.31 -59.33
N ARG A 206 40.66 8.80 -58.17
CA ARG A 206 40.80 10.20 -57.77
C ARG A 206 42.25 10.69 -57.82
N LYS A 207 43.19 9.90 -57.29
CA LYS A 207 44.63 10.21 -57.38
C LYS A 207 45.21 10.19 -58.79
N LYS A 208 44.54 9.54 -59.75
CA LYS A 208 44.89 9.61 -61.18
C LYS A 208 44.26 10.84 -61.86
N GLU A 209 43.03 11.20 -61.48
CA GLU A 209 42.33 12.41 -61.95
C GLU A 209 43.03 13.69 -61.46
N GLU A 210 43.39 13.77 -60.18
CA GLU A 210 44.16 14.90 -59.61
C GLU A 210 45.50 15.11 -60.32
N LYS A 211 46.17 14.02 -60.74
CA LYS A 211 47.41 14.09 -61.54
C LYS A 211 47.18 14.45 -63.01
N GLY A 212 45.96 14.26 -63.53
CA GLY A 212 45.56 14.72 -64.85
C GLY A 212 45.27 16.22 -64.86
N GLU A 213 44.61 16.73 -63.82
CA GLU A 213 44.26 18.14 -63.67
C GLU A 213 45.46 19.04 -63.33
N GLU A 214 46.48 18.53 -62.63
CA GLU A 214 47.78 19.24 -62.49
C GLU A 214 48.51 19.42 -63.84
N GLY A 215 48.23 18.57 -64.84
CA GLY A 215 48.75 18.71 -66.20
C GLY A 215 48.01 19.74 -67.06
N GLU A 216 46.73 19.99 -66.79
CA GLU A 216 45.91 20.97 -67.54
C GLU A 216 45.91 22.36 -66.89
N ASN A 217 45.99 22.47 -65.56
CA ASN A 217 46.06 23.76 -64.87
C ASN A 217 47.41 24.49 -65.03
N ALA A 218 48.51 23.77 -65.31
CA ALA A 218 49.77 24.38 -65.74
C ALA A 218 49.71 25.06 -67.13
N ASN A 219 48.64 24.81 -67.90
CA ASN A 219 48.44 25.37 -69.25
C ASN A 219 47.42 26.52 -69.30
N ILE A 220 46.69 26.78 -68.20
CA ILE A 220 45.69 27.86 -68.09
C ILE A 220 46.30 29.11 -67.42
N GLU A 221 47.27 28.95 -66.53
CA GLU A 221 47.98 30.06 -65.86
C GLU A 221 48.92 30.85 -66.80
N ASN A 222 49.19 30.34 -68.02
CA ASN A 222 49.96 31.02 -69.08
C ASN A 222 49.11 31.79 -70.10
N LYS A 223 47.78 31.91 -69.89
CA LYS A 223 46.86 32.57 -70.85
C LYS A 223 45.93 33.64 -70.24
N MET A 224 46.15 34.04 -68.99
CA MET A 224 45.41 35.15 -68.34
C MET A 224 46.27 36.41 -68.12
N GLU A 225 47.28 36.66 -68.97
CA GLU A 225 47.82 37.99 -69.23
C GLU A 225 47.40 38.43 -70.64
N LYS A 226 46.13 38.83 -70.80
CA LYS A 226 45.70 39.85 -71.76
C LYS A 226 44.19 40.07 -71.68
N ASN A 227 43.86 41.34 -71.51
CA ASN A 227 42.58 42.00 -71.73
C ASN A 227 41.63 42.02 -70.53
N GLU A 228 41.92 42.99 -69.67
CA GLU A 228 40.89 43.84 -69.05
C GLU A 228 40.02 44.54 -70.10
N GLU A 229 38.91 45.12 -69.61
CA GLU A 229 37.91 45.98 -70.27
C GLU A 229 36.74 45.20 -70.90
N THR A 230 35.46 45.37 -70.55
CA THR A 230 34.75 46.53 -69.98
C THR A 230 33.31 46.15 -69.53
N VAL A 231 32.88 46.75 -68.42
CA VAL A 231 31.62 47.53 -68.20
C VAL A 231 30.23 46.85 -68.22
N ASN A 232 29.55 47.06 -67.08
CA ASN A 232 28.12 47.25 -66.77
C ASN A 232 27.04 46.30 -67.31
N GLY A 233 26.44 45.56 -66.36
CA GLY A 233 25.15 45.95 -65.77
C GLY A 233 23.88 45.47 -66.45
N MET A 234 23.09 44.63 -65.76
CA MET A 234 21.64 44.83 -65.61
C MET A 234 21.04 43.86 -64.57
N GLU A 235 19.99 44.34 -63.93
CA GLU A 235 19.27 43.84 -62.76
C GLU A 235 18.28 42.70 -63.07
N MET A 236 17.58 42.28 -61.99
CA MET A 236 16.22 41.73 -61.88
C MET A 236 16.09 40.21 -62.03
N GLU A 237 15.77 39.53 -60.91
CA GLU A 237 14.42 39.12 -60.44
C GLU A 237 14.07 37.74 -61.01
N SER A 238 13.45 36.79 -60.32
CA SER A 238 12.95 36.67 -58.95
C SER A 238 12.53 35.20 -58.76
N ASP A 239 12.21 34.84 -57.51
CA ASP A 239 11.18 33.85 -57.10
C ASP A 239 11.38 32.37 -57.44
N ASP A 240 10.95 31.41 -56.64
CA ASP A 240 10.56 31.24 -55.24
C ASP A 240 10.33 29.72 -55.11
N ASP A 241 9.90 29.29 -53.92
CA ASP A 241 9.36 27.97 -53.57
C ASP A 241 10.32 26.96 -52.92
N SER A 242 10.38 27.07 -51.57
CA SER A 242 9.75 26.14 -50.61
C SER A 242 9.91 24.62 -50.87
N ASP A 243 10.11 23.72 -49.90
CA ASP A 243 9.82 23.74 -48.47
C ASP A 243 10.46 22.51 -47.78
N GLN A 244 10.67 22.65 -46.47
CA GLN A 244 10.50 21.64 -45.41
C GLN A 244 11.47 20.44 -45.21
N ILE A 245 12.20 20.61 -44.11
CA ILE A 245 12.56 19.66 -43.05
C ILE A 245 11.48 18.58 -42.80
N ASP A 246 11.89 17.33 -42.59
CA ASP A 246 11.46 16.60 -41.38
C ASP A 246 12.48 15.54 -40.95
N ASP A 247 13.04 15.79 -39.77
CA ASP A 247 13.65 14.80 -38.89
C ASP A 247 12.51 14.05 -38.19
N SER A 248 12.41 12.73 -38.33
CA SER A 248 12.02 11.84 -37.23
C SER A 248 12.02 10.39 -37.68
N ASP A 249 12.68 9.58 -36.86
CA ASP A 249 12.24 8.30 -36.29
C ASP A 249 11.35 7.38 -37.14
N TRP A 250 11.61 6.08 -37.07
CA TRP A 250 10.63 5.08 -36.65
C TRP A 250 11.32 3.71 -36.56
N ASP A 251 11.31 3.18 -35.33
CA ASP A 251 11.26 1.79 -34.84
C ASP A 251 12.11 0.68 -35.50
#